data_AF-A0A496DM46-F1
#
_entry.id   AF-A0A496DM46-F1
#
_cell.length_a   1.000
_cell.length_b   1.000
_cell.length_c   1.000
_cell.angle_alpha   90.00
_cell.angle_beta   90.00
_cell.angle_gamma   90.00
#
_symmetry.space_group_name_H-M   'P 1'
#
loop_
_entity.id
_entity.type
_entity.pdbx_description
1 polymer ?
#
loop_
_entity_poly.entity_id
_entity_poly.type
_entity_poly.pdbx_seq_one_letter_code
_entity_poly.pdbx_strand_id
1 'polypeptide(L)'
;MPRTNRNTLKEYFKRGSMPNQKHFYELIDSMVNISDDGIDKNPDDGLRLAPSKENSPVISLFTNIQDNIPEWKIYLGNNSQLHIIRQGQDEPILSLHPNGRIEMNQPGMDIRINGSLSATRFDGAIRGKFPADGEWHTLQIPTEGCRAYRIMAGCGKLKSGQYALVEATAIHCYGKHRKIRTNQSWFGSFFNKIKFRWYGPGQKCKLQIRSGRDYGDNIFVCFQITDLWKDYRMDASDRRNTFNQE
;
A
#
# COMPACT_ATOMS: atom_id res chain seq x y z
N MET A 1 -7.60 31.47 16.68
CA MET A 1 -7.03 31.47 18.04
C MET A 1 -6.22 32.75 18.25
N PRO A 2 -6.41 33.46 19.37
CA PRO A 2 -5.63 34.65 19.68
C PRO A 2 -4.14 34.29 19.73
N ARG A 3 -3.29 35.03 19.03
CA ARG A 3 -1.83 34.83 19.03
C ARG A 3 -1.14 35.49 20.25
N THR A 4 -1.91 35.95 21.22
CA THR A 4 -1.41 36.65 22.40
C THR A 4 -0.73 35.66 23.34
N ASN A 5 0.57 35.85 23.61
CA ASN A 5 1.32 34.98 24.51
C ASN A 5 0.79 35.10 25.96
N ARG A 6 0.83 34.00 26.72
CA ARG A 6 0.46 33.95 28.15
C ARG A 6 1.15 35.01 29.00
N ASN A 7 2.38 35.40 28.67
CA ASN A 7 3.06 36.49 29.40
C ASN A 7 2.39 37.84 29.17
N THR A 8 1.98 38.14 27.94
CA THR A 8 1.24 39.36 27.60
C THR A 8 -0.14 39.37 28.26
N LEU A 9 -0.84 38.23 28.26
CA LEU A 9 -2.12 38.08 28.96
C LEU A 9 -1.95 38.34 30.47
N LYS A 10 -0.89 37.80 31.10
CA LYS A 10 -0.62 38.04 32.53
C LYS A 10 -0.43 39.52 32.87
N GLU A 11 0.16 40.33 32.00
CA GLU A 11 0.31 41.78 32.23
C GLU A 11 -1.04 42.51 32.32
N TYR A 12 -2.01 42.12 31.49
CA TYR A 12 -3.35 42.72 31.50
C TYR A 12 -4.13 42.48 32.80
N PHE A 13 -3.77 41.45 33.57
CA PHE A 13 -4.46 41.05 34.80
C PHE A 13 -3.59 41.20 36.07
N LYS A 14 -2.50 41.98 36.01
CA LYS A 14 -1.73 42.33 37.22
C LYS A 14 -2.53 43.20 38.18
N ARG A 15 -2.14 43.16 39.46
CA ARG A 15 -2.72 44.01 40.51
C ARG A 15 -2.56 45.49 40.13
N GLY A 16 -3.67 46.20 40.04
CA GLY A 16 -3.71 47.62 39.63
C GLY A 16 -4.00 47.84 38.14
N SER A 17 -4.01 46.78 37.32
CA SER A 17 -4.48 46.85 35.93
C SER A 17 -6.01 46.92 35.86
N MET A 18 -6.57 47.72 34.95
CA MET A 18 -8.00 47.72 34.61
C MET A 18 -8.24 47.03 33.26
N PRO A 19 -8.41 45.69 33.22
CA PRO A 19 -8.72 44.99 31.99
C PRO A 19 -10.12 45.38 31.47
N ASN A 20 -10.23 45.51 30.16
CA ASN A 20 -11.50 45.81 29.47
C ASN A 20 -12.09 44.52 28.86
N GLN A 21 -13.29 44.64 28.28
CA GLN A 21 -14.00 43.53 27.64
C GLN A 21 -13.15 42.72 26.65
N LYS A 22 -12.30 43.39 25.86
CA LYS A 22 -11.41 42.72 24.88
C LYS A 22 -10.39 41.82 25.58
N HIS A 23 -9.84 42.24 26.71
CA HIS A 23 -8.89 41.42 27.47
C HIS A 23 -9.55 40.15 28.03
N PHE A 24 -10.83 40.22 28.41
CA PHE A 24 -11.58 39.04 28.83
C PHE A 24 -11.89 38.09 27.68
N TYR A 25 -12.22 38.60 26.49
CA TYR A 25 -12.35 37.75 25.29
C TYR A 25 -11.05 37.04 24.95
N GLU A 26 -9.92 37.76 24.94
CA GLU A 26 -8.61 37.15 24.67
C GLU A 26 -8.24 36.08 25.71
N LEU A 27 -8.65 36.26 26.98
CA LEU A 27 -8.46 35.25 28.01
C LEU A 27 -9.31 33.99 27.76
N ILE A 28 -10.61 34.16 27.51
CA ILE A 28 -11.55 33.04 27.25
C ILE A 28 -11.10 32.25 26.02
N ASP A 29 -10.82 32.95 24.91
CA ASP A 29 -10.39 32.33 23.65
C ASP A 29 -8.97 31.72 23.74
N SER A 30 -8.21 32.00 24.81
CA SER A 30 -6.90 31.39 25.08
C SER A 30 -6.98 30.10 25.93
N MET A 31 -8.15 29.79 26.49
CA MET A 31 -8.39 28.54 27.20
C MET A 31 -8.85 27.44 26.23
N VAL A 32 -8.46 26.19 26.50
CA VAL A 32 -8.93 25.04 25.73
C VAL A 32 -10.34 24.69 26.22
N ASN A 33 -11.32 24.68 25.31
CA ASN A 33 -12.66 24.22 25.57
C ASN A 33 -12.84 22.81 24.96
N ILE A 34 -13.10 21.81 25.80
CA ILE A 34 -13.28 20.42 25.39
C ILE A 34 -14.37 20.26 24.30
N SER A 35 -15.48 21.01 24.42
CA SER A 35 -16.62 20.87 23.51
C SER A 35 -16.35 21.52 22.15
N ASP A 36 -15.61 22.62 22.14
CA ASP A 36 -15.39 23.43 20.93
C ASP A 36 -14.09 23.03 20.20
N ASP A 37 -13.04 22.71 20.95
CA ASP A 37 -11.72 22.39 20.40
C ASP A 37 -11.56 20.90 20.07
N GLY A 38 -12.43 20.03 20.60
CA GLY A 38 -12.37 18.59 20.36
C GLY A 38 -11.13 17.91 20.97
N ILE A 39 -10.52 18.54 21.99
CA ILE A 39 -9.35 18.03 22.71
C ILE A 39 -9.73 17.81 24.17
N ASP A 40 -9.60 16.57 24.65
CA ASP A 40 -9.89 16.20 26.03
C ASP A 40 -8.79 15.28 26.59
N LYS A 41 -8.61 15.30 27.91
CA LYS A 41 -7.70 14.40 28.62
C LYS A 41 -8.43 13.73 29.77
N ASN A 42 -8.64 12.42 29.66
CA ASN A 42 -9.33 11.60 30.65
C ASN A 42 -8.38 10.49 31.17
N PRO A 43 -8.41 10.12 32.46
CA PRO A 43 -7.69 8.94 32.98
C PRO A 43 -7.92 7.63 32.22
N ASP A 44 -9.13 7.36 31.73
CA ASP A 44 -9.44 6.07 31.07
C ASP A 44 -8.94 5.99 29.62
N ASP A 45 -9.09 7.09 28.86
CA ASP A 45 -8.82 7.13 27.41
C ASP A 45 -7.50 7.84 27.05
N GLY A 46 -6.85 8.50 28.01
CA GLY A 46 -5.70 9.35 27.74
C GLY A 46 -6.07 10.63 26.98
N LEU A 47 -5.40 10.90 25.86
CA LEU A 47 -5.66 12.08 25.00
C LEU A 47 -6.73 11.73 23.96
N ARG A 48 -7.86 12.42 24.02
CA ARG A 48 -8.96 12.29 23.06
C ARG A 48 -8.91 13.46 22.09
N LEU A 49 -8.96 13.12 20.81
CA LEU A 49 -8.97 14.09 19.71
C LEU A 49 -10.17 13.77 18.81
N ALA A 50 -11.01 14.77 18.59
CA ALA A 50 -12.15 14.69 17.69
C ALA A 50 -12.05 15.81 16.64
N PRO A 51 -12.42 15.54 15.38
CA PRO A 51 -12.46 16.58 14.37
C PRO A 51 -13.54 17.61 14.74
N SER A 52 -13.19 18.89 14.75
CA SER A 52 -14.14 19.97 15.09
C SER A 52 -15.23 20.17 14.03
N LYS A 53 -15.02 19.64 12.81
CA LYS A 53 -16.01 19.66 11.71
C LYS A 53 -16.01 18.32 10.98
N GLU A 54 -17.12 18.01 10.33
CA GLU A 54 -17.18 16.85 9.44
C GLU A 54 -16.12 16.97 8.33
N ASN A 55 -15.41 15.88 8.04
CA ASN A 55 -14.26 15.85 7.12
C ASN A 55 -13.10 16.82 7.44
N SER A 56 -12.96 17.31 8.67
CA SER A 56 -11.77 18.06 9.07
C SER A 56 -10.65 17.15 9.57
N PRO A 57 -9.37 17.55 9.44
CA PRO A 57 -8.28 16.79 10.05
C PRO A 57 -8.44 16.77 11.58
N VAL A 58 -8.09 15.64 12.19
CA VAL A 58 -8.01 15.47 13.64
C VAL A 58 -6.68 16.02 14.17
N ILE A 59 -5.60 15.87 13.39
CA ILE A 59 -4.27 16.42 13.70
C ILE A 59 -3.72 17.08 12.44
N SER A 60 -3.15 18.28 12.59
CA SER A 60 -2.38 18.98 11.55
C SER A 60 -0.99 19.30 12.08
N LEU A 61 0.05 18.90 11.35
CA LEU A 61 1.45 19.09 11.69
C LEU A 61 2.05 20.17 10.80
N PHE A 62 2.71 21.15 11.40
CA PHE A 62 3.32 22.30 10.73
C PHE A 62 4.83 22.27 10.97
N THR A 63 5.63 22.72 9.99
CA THR A 63 7.07 22.91 10.17
C THR A 63 7.33 24.09 11.11
N ASN A 64 6.59 25.17 10.93
CA ASN A 64 6.59 26.34 11.80
C ASN A 64 5.14 26.68 12.22
N ILE A 65 4.96 27.08 13.47
CA ILE A 65 3.66 27.52 14.02
C ILE A 65 3.10 28.75 13.27
N GLN A 66 3.96 29.50 12.59
CA GLN A 66 3.55 30.66 11.79
C GLN A 66 3.04 30.27 10.39
N ASP A 67 3.25 29.03 9.96
CA ASP A 67 2.84 28.56 8.64
C ASP A 67 1.31 28.50 8.57
N ASN A 68 0.76 28.90 7.42
CA ASN A 68 -0.68 28.83 7.19
C ASN A 68 -1.14 27.48 6.64
N ILE A 69 -0.20 26.64 6.20
CA ILE A 69 -0.47 25.36 5.56
C ILE A 69 0.27 24.26 6.32
N PRO A 70 -0.41 23.20 6.78
CA PRO A 70 0.25 22.08 7.43
C PRO A 70 0.93 21.17 6.40
N GLU A 71 2.10 20.65 6.78
CA GLU A 71 2.87 19.67 6.01
C GLU A 71 2.20 18.29 6.01
N TRP A 72 1.60 17.91 7.13
CA TRP A 72 0.92 16.63 7.29
C TRP A 72 -0.41 16.81 8.00
N LYS A 73 -1.38 16.00 7.58
CA LYS A 73 -2.71 15.95 8.17
C LYS A 73 -3.09 14.51 8.46
N ILE A 74 -3.72 14.30 9.60
CA ILE A 74 -4.29 13.02 10.01
C ILE A 74 -5.81 13.20 10.04
N TYR A 75 -6.52 12.35 9.29
CA TYR A 75 -7.98 12.36 9.19
C TYR A 75 -8.57 11.06 9.73
N LEU A 76 -9.79 11.17 10.24
CA LEU A 76 -10.65 10.03 10.49
C LEU A 76 -11.72 10.01 9.40
N GLY A 77 -11.69 9.00 8.53
CA GLY A 77 -12.65 8.82 7.44
C GLY A 77 -13.99 8.24 7.92
N ASN A 78 -15.00 8.29 7.06
CA ASN A 78 -16.39 7.89 7.36
C ASN A 78 -16.54 6.44 7.84
N ASN A 79 -15.61 5.55 7.49
CA ASN A 79 -15.60 4.14 7.89
C ASN A 79 -14.62 3.86 9.04
N SER A 80 -14.36 4.85 9.90
CA SER A 80 -13.36 4.78 10.98
C SER A 80 -11.95 4.44 10.48
N GLN A 81 -11.64 4.82 9.25
CA GLN A 81 -10.31 4.68 8.66
C GLN A 81 -9.41 5.83 9.13
N LEU A 82 -8.17 5.53 9.51
CA LEU A 82 -7.19 6.56 9.79
C LEU A 82 -6.37 6.84 8.53
N HIS A 83 -6.40 8.09 8.06
CA HIS A 83 -5.70 8.52 6.86
C HIS A 83 -4.58 9.50 7.20
N ILE A 84 -3.40 9.31 6.61
CA ILE A 84 -2.28 10.25 6.72
C ILE A 84 -2.04 10.86 5.33
N ILE A 85 -2.12 12.18 5.26
CA ILE A 85 -2.01 12.96 4.01
C ILE A 85 -0.85 13.95 4.14
N ARG A 86 -0.03 14.07 3.09
CA ARG A 86 1.02 15.08 2.98
C ARG A 86 0.51 16.29 2.20
N GLN A 87 1.05 17.47 2.49
CA GLN A 87 0.80 18.69 1.74
C GLN A 87 0.98 18.48 0.22
N GLY A 88 0.02 18.99 -0.55
CA GLY A 88 0.01 18.88 -2.01
C GLY A 88 -0.48 17.53 -2.56
N GLN A 89 -0.99 16.65 -1.72
CA GLN A 89 -1.61 15.37 -2.12
C GLN A 89 -3.09 15.38 -1.73
N ASP A 90 -3.94 14.99 -2.66
CA ASP A 90 -5.39 14.82 -2.40
C ASP A 90 -5.70 13.42 -1.84
N GLU A 91 -4.89 12.42 -2.19
CA GLU A 91 -5.04 11.05 -1.72
C GLU A 91 -4.16 10.76 -0.48
N PRO A 92 -4.65 9.92 0.44
CA PRO A 92 -3.90 9.57 1.64
C PRO A 92 -2.74 8.63 1.32
N ILE A 93 -1.55 8.99 1.79
CA ILE A 93 -0.32 8.20 1.61
C ILE A 93 -0.43 6.84 2.31
N LEU A 94 -0.96 6.87 3.53
CA LEU A 94 -1.17 5.70 4.37
C LEU A 94 -2.61 5.69 4.88
N SER A 95 -3.27 4.54 4.78
CA SER A 95 -4.60 4.31 5.33
C SER A 95 -4.61 3.07 6.23
N LEU A 96 -5.08 3.23 7.46
CA LEU A 96 -5.30 2.14 8.41
C LEU A 96 -6.80 1.87 8.52
N HIS A 97 -7.19 0.64 8.23
CA HIS A 97 -8.58 0.19 8.28
C HIS A 97 -8.87 -0.52 9.59
N PRO A 98 -10.10 -0.41 10.15
CA PRO A 98 -10.48 -1.12 11.38
C PRO A 98 -10.37 -2.65 11.30
N ASN A 99 -10.43 -3.21 10.09
CA ASN A 99 -10.24 -4.65 9.86
C ASN A 99 -8.77 -5.11 9.88
N GLY A 100 -7.83 -4.22 10.22
CA GLY A 100 -6.39 -4.49 10.27
C GLY A 100 -5.67 -4.35 8.92
N ARG A 101 -6.37 -3.94 7.84
CA ARG A 101 -5.73 -3.68 6.55
C ARG A 101 -4.95 -2.37 6.59
N ILE A 102 -3.72 -2.42 6.09
CA ILE A 102 -2.86 -1.25 5.89
C ILE A 102 -2.72 -1.05 4.39
N GLU A 103 -3.06 0.15 3.90
CA GLU A 103 -2.95 0.51 2.49
C GLU A 103 -1.97 1.66 2.29
N MET A 104 -1.14 1.51 1.27
CA MET A 104 -0.16 2.47 0.81
C MET A 104 -0.60 2.91 -0.57
N ASN A 105 -1.22 4.09 -0.67
CA ASN A 105 -1.96 4.45 -1.87
C ASN A 105 -1.12 5.17 -2.92
N GLN A 106 0.12 5.56 -2.59
CA GLN A 106 1.00 6.23 -3.54
C GLN A 106 1.84 5.22 -4.35
N PRO A 107 1.83 5.32 -5.70
CA PRO A 107 2.70 4.51 -6.55
C PRO A 107 4.17 4.81 -6.28
N GLY A 108 5.02 3.79 -6.31
CA GLY A 108 6.46 3.97 -6.18
C GLY A 108 6.96 4.21 -4.74
N MET A 109 6.11 4.08 -3.72
CA MET A 109 6.59 4.08 -2.35
C MET A 109 7.47 2.87 -2.05
N ASP A 110 8.57 3.13 -1.36
CA ASP A 110 9.50 2.12 -0.88
C ASP A 110 9.39 1.98 0.64
N ILE A 111 9.21 0.75 1.10
CA ILE A 111 9.27 0.41 2.52
C ILE A 111 10.68 -0.10 2.81
N ARG A 112 11.47 0.66 3.57
CA ARG A 112 12.79 0.23 4.06
C ARG A 112 12.67 -0.31 5.48
N ILE A 113 13.06 -1.56 5.68
CA ILE A 113 13.05 -2.22 6.99
C ILE A 113 14.48 -2.61 7.35
N ASN A 114 15.09 -1.86 8.27
CA ASN A 114 16.42 -2.18 8.80
C ASN A 114 16.28 -3.19 9.96
N GLY A 115 15.85 -4.41 9.65
CA GLY A 115 15.55 -5.44 10.65
C GLY A 115 14.94 -6.69 10.03
N SER A 116 14.19 -7.46 10.83
CA SER A 116 13.48 -8.65 10.36
C SER A 116 12.02 -8.34 10.04
N LEU A 117 11.51 -8.98 8.98
CA LEU A 117 10.10 -8.99 8.61
C LEU A 117 9.58 -10.43 8.71
N SER A 118 8.58 -10.67 9.55
CA SER A 118 7.87 -11.94 9.60
C SER A 118 6.54 -11.81 8.88
N ALA A 119 6.29 -12.68 7.90
CA ALA A 119 5.04 -12.70 7.15
C ALA A 119 4.61 -14.16 6.92
N THR A 120 3.35 -14.46 7.19
CA THR A 120 2.77 -15.79 6.93
C THR A 120 2.72 -16.07 5.42
N ARG A 121 2.55 -15.04 4.59
CA ARG A 121 2.46 -15.16 3.14
C ARG A 121 2.85 -13.86 2.45
N PHE A 122 3.45 -14.00 1.27
CA PHE A 122 3.57 -12.92 0.28
C PHE A 122 2.58 -13.17 -0.84
N ASP A 123 1.58 -12.31 -0.91
CA ASP A 123 0.53 -12.37 -1.90
C ASP A 123 0.92 -11.55 -3.13
N GLY A 124 0.91 -12.19 -4.30
CA GLY A 124 1.23 -11.50 -5.56
C GLY A 124 0.19 -10.44 -5.92
N ALA A 125 0.64 -9.33 -6.51
CA ALA A 125 -0.20 -8.22 -6.93
C ALA A 125 -1.22 -8.63 -8.02
N ILE A 126 -0.84 -9.55 -8.90
CA ILE A 126 -1.69 -10.04 -9.99
C ILE A 126 -2.19 -11.43 -9.62
N ARG A 127 -3.52 -11.60 -9.60
CA ARG A 127 -4.18 -12.87 -9.33
C ARG A 127 -5.11 -13.22 -10.47
N GLY A 128 -5.30 -14.51 -10.68
CA GLY A 128 -6.28 -14.97 -11.64
C GLY A 128 -6.55 -16.45 -11.53
N LYS A 129 -7.48 -16.90 -12.35
CA LYS A 129 -7.86 -18.30 -12.49
C LYS A 129 -8.10 -18.61 -13.96
N PHE A 130 -7.65 -19.79 -14.38
CA PHE A 130 -7.97 -20.35 -15.70
C PHE A 130 -8.56 -21.74 -15.54
N PRO A 131 -9.41 -22.21 -16.47
CA PRO A 131 -9.85 -23.59 -16.50
C PRO A 131 -8.65 -24.55 -16.47
N ALA A 132 -8.77 -25.64 -15.72
CA ALA A 132 -7.75 -26.69 -15.64
C ALA A 132 -7.97 -27.76 -16.72
N ASP A 133 -8.15 -27.32 -17.97
CA ASP A 133 -8.55 -28.09 -19.15
C ASP A 133 -7.38 -28.76 -19.90
N GLY A 134 -6.14 -28.40 -19.55
CA GLY A 134 -4.93 -28.88 -20.24
C GLY A 134 -4.47 -27.97 -21.38
N GLU A 135 -5.24 -26.92 -21.68
CA GLU A 135 -4.97 -25.95 -22.75
C GLU A 135 -4.11 -24.78 -22.25
N TRP A 136 -3.45 -24.11 -23.21
CA TRP A 136 -2.58 -22.99 -22.90
C TRP A 136 -3.36 -21.68 -22.75
N HIS A 137 -3.36 -21.14 -21.54
CA HIS A 137 -3.98 -19.86 -21.21
C HIS A 137 -2.93 -18.76 -21.07
N THR A 138 -3.25 -17.55 -21.52
CA THR A 138 -2.30 -16.42 -21.53
C THR A 138 -2.46 -15.57 -20.27
N LEU A 139 -1.36 -15.38 -19.54
CA LEU A 139 -1.31 -14.48 -18.38
C LEU A 139 -1.33 -13.03 -18.86
N GLN A 140 -2.26 -12.24 -18.33
CA GLN A 140 -2.37 -10.80 -18.63
C GLN A 140 -1.37 -10.03 -17.76
N ILE A 141 -0.10 -10.06 -18.17
CA ILE A 141 1.01 -9.37 -17.49
C ILE A 141 1.80 -8.52 -18.48
N PRO A 142 2.46 -7.44 -18.02
CA PRO A 142 3.40 -6.69 -18.85
C PRO A 142 4.56 -7.58 -19.33
N THR A 143 4.99 -7.45 -20.57
CA THR A 143 6.12 -8.24 -21.11
C THR A 143 7.15 -7.40 -21.84
N GLU A 144 7.00 -6.09 -21.81
CA GLU A 144 7.92 -5.15 -22.43
C GLU A 144 9.17 -4.95 -21.57
N GLY A 145 10.33 -4.86 -22.23
CA GLY A 145 11.63 -4.66 -21.58
C GLY A 145 12.22 -5.90 -20.92
N CYS A 146 12.96 -5.69 -19.84
CA CYS A 146 13.53 -6.71 -18.97
C CYS A 146 12.54 -7.02 -17.85
N ARG A 147 12.09 -8.27 -17.74
CA ARG A 147 11.06 -8.68 -16.79
C ARG A 147 11.47 -9.94 -16.03
N ALA A 148 11.10 -9.97 -14.76
CA ALA A 148 11.29 -11.13 -13.90
C ALA A 148 10.05 -11.31 -13.02
N TYR A 149 9.44 -12.49 -13.09
CA TYR A 149 8.21 -12.81 -12.37
C TYR A 149 8.38 -14.03 -11.48
N ARG A 150 7.86 -13.97 -10.25
CA ARG A 150 7.60 -15.14 -9.40
C ARG A 150 6.12 -15.48 -9.47
N ILE A 151 5.81 -16.73 -9.80
CA ILE A 151 4.46 -17.21 -9.99
C ILE A 151 4.25 -18.39 -9.05
N MET A 152 3.24 -18.30 -8.19
CA MET A 152 2.73 -19.45 -7.46
C MET A 152 1.40 -19.85 -8.09
N ALA A 153 1.28 -21.09 -8.53
CA ALA A 153 0.04 -21.62 -9.10
C ALA A 153 -0.31 -22.98 -8.52
N GLY A 154 -1.59 -23.25 -8.35
CA GLY A 154 -2.08 -24.52 -7.87
C GLY A 154 -3.43 -24.87 -8.48
N CYS A 155 -3.67 -26.16 -8.66
CA CYS A 155 -4.98 -26.70 -8.95
C CYS A 155 -5.18 -27.99 -8.16
N GLY A 156 -6.44 -28.31 -7.88
CA GLY A 156 -6.75 -29.59 -7.29
C GLY A 156 -8.23 -29.86 -7.24
N LYS A 157 -8.57 -31.14 -7.35
CA LYS A 157 -9.94 -31.61 -7.24
C LYS A 157 -10.14 -32.21 -5.84
N LEU A 158 -11.10 -31.64 -5.12
CA LEU A 158 -11.37 -32.02 -3.73
C LEU A 158 -11.75 -33.51 -3.66
N LYS A 159 -11.22 -34.22 -2.67
CA LYS A 159 -11.51 -35.64 -2.40
C LYS A 159 -11.13 -36.64 -3.52
N SER A 160 -10.45 -36.21 -4.58
CA SER A 160 -9.98 -37.11 -5.65
C SER A 160 -8.49 -37.45 -5.56
N GLY A 161 -7.74 -36.81 -4.65
CA GLY A 161 -6.29 -37.01 -4.57
C GLY A 161 -5.53 -36.46 -5.78
N GLN A 162 -6.09 -35.50 -6.51
CA GLN A 162 -5.45 -34.89 -7.67
C GLN A 162 -5.12 -33.44 -7.34
N TYR A 163 -3.84 -33.19 -7.05
CA TYR A 163 -3.36 -31.86 -6.69
C TYR A 163 -2.04 -31.57 -7.42
N ALA A 164 -1.89 -30.34 -7.88
CA ALA A 164 -0.67 -29.80 -8.43
C ALA A 164 -0.39 -28.44 -7.80
N LEU A 165 0.86 -28.23 -7.40
CA LEU A 165 1.34 -26.95 -6.88
C LEU A 165 2.69 -26.65 -7.51
N VAL A 166 2.89 -25.42 -7.98
CA VAL A 166 4.12 -24.99 -8.62
C VAL A 166 4.50 -23.58 -8.20
N GLU A 167 5.78 -23.42 -7.88
CA GLU A 167 6.48 -22.14 -7.89
C GLU A 167 7.28 -22.04 -9.20
N ALA A 168 7.14 -20.94 -9.92
CA ALA A 168 7.89 -20.67 -11.13
C ALA A 168 8.55 -19.30 -11.10
N THR A 169 9.78 -19.23 -11.57
CA THR A 169 10.47 -17.98 -11.86
C THR A 169 10.61 -17.85 -13.38
N ALA A 170 9.95 -16.86 -13.96
CA ALA A 170 9.97 -16.60 -15.40
C ALA A 170 10.71 -15.29 -15.68
N ILE A 171 11.77 -15.35 -16.50
CA ILE A 171 12.63 -14.21 -16.81
C ILE A 171 12.88 -14.09 -18.31
N HIS A 172 12.99 -12.85 -18.79
CA HIS A 172 13.51 -12.54 -20.12
C HIS A 172 14.10 -11.12 -20.17
N CYS A 173 14.97 -10.88 -21.15
CA CYS A 173 15.45 -9.54 -21.49
C CYS A 173 14.98 -9.20 -22.90
N TYR A 174 14.09 -8.21 -23.04
CA TYR A 174 13.52 -7.77 -24.33
C TYR A 174 12.97 -8.94 -25.18
N GLY A 175 12.34 -9.91 -24.53
CA GLY A 175 11.77 -11.09 -25.17
C GLY A 175 12.78 -12.11 -25.73
N LYS A 176 14.08 -11.94 -25.48
CA LYS A 176 15.15 -12.91 -25.79
C LYS A 176 15.61 -13.65 -24.54
N HIS A 177 16.33 -14.77 -24.73
CA HIS A 177 16.87 -15.63 -23.67
C HIS A 177 15.84 -15.97 -22.58
N ARG A 178 14.66 -16.38 -23.03
CA ARG A 178 13.51 -16.75 -22.21
C ARG A 178 13.87 -17.94 -21.32
N LYS A 179 13.84 -17.75 -20.00
CA LYS A 179 14.05 -18.84 -19.04
C LYS A 179 12.85 -18.96 -18.11
N ILE A 180 12.50 -20.20 -17.81
CA ILE A 180 11.49 -20.55 -16.82
C ILE A 180 12.10 -21.63 -15.95
N ARG A 181 12.27 -21.35 -14.66
CA ARG A 181 12.61 -22.35 -13.66
C ARG A 181 11.34 -22.69 -12.90
N THR A 182 11.06 -23.97 -12.73
CA THR A 182 9.88 -24.44 -11.99
C THR A 182 10.31 -25.35 -10.84
N ASN A 183 9.69 -25.16 -9.69
CA ASN A 183 9.75 -26.06 -8.56
C ASN A 183 8.31 -26.50 -8.30
N GLN A 184 8.01 -27.78 -8.55
CA GLN A 184 6.64 -28.29 -8.55
C GLN A 184 6.51 -29.51 -7.65
N SER A 185 5.36 -29.61 -7.00
CA SER A 185 4.93 -30.76 -6.23
C SER A 185 3.56 -31.21 -6.71
N TRP A 186 3.29 -32.50 -6.65
CA TRP A 186 2.04 -33.07 -7.13
C TRP A 186 1.66 -34.30 -6.32
N PHE A 187 0.36 -34.58 -6.27
CA PHE A 187 -0.21 -35.74 -5.60
C PHE A 187 -1.12 -36.51 -6.57
N GLY A 188 -1.12 -37.84 -6.48
CA GLY A 188 -1.85 -38.72 -7.38
C GLY A 188 -1.01 -39.18 -8.57
N SER A 189 -1.28 -38.66 -9.76
CA SER A 189 -0.61 -39.06 -11.00
C SER A 189 0.52 -38.10 -11.38
N PHE A 190 1.58 -38.59 -12.01
CA PHE A 190 2.70 -37.74 -12.45
C PHE A 190 2.34 -36.71 -13.52
N PHE A 191 1.16 -36.86 -14.15
CA PHE A 191 0.57 -35.88 -15.06
C PHE A 191 -0.09 -34.69 -14.37
N ASN A 192 -0.27 -34.76 -13.04
CA ASN A 192 -0.83 -33.68 -12.22
C ASN A 192 0.23 -32.57 -12.04
N LYS A 193 0.57 -31.88 -13.11
CA LYS A 193 1.58 -30.82 -13.13
C LYS A 193 0.97 -29.54 -13.69
N ILE A 194 1.63 -28.41 -13.44
CA ILE A 194 1.30 -27.14 -14.07
C ILE A 194 2.54 -26.72 -14.86
N LYS A 195 2.34 -26.30 -16.11
CA LYS A 195 3.43 -25.95 -17.02
C LYS A 195 3.30 -24.50 -17.44
N PHE A 196 4.46 -23.88 -17.68
CA PHE A 196 4.56 -22.52 -18.16
C PHE A 196 5.38 -22.48 -19.46
N ARG A 197 5.09 -21.51 -20.33
CA ARG A 197 5.92 -21.22 -21.50
C ARG A 197 5.86 -19.75 -21.89
N TRP A 198 6.95 -19.25 -22.47
CA TRP A 198 6.94 -17.99 -23.21
C TRP A 198 6.54 -18.25 -24.67
N TYR A 199 5.49 -17.57 -25.13
CA TYR A 199 4.92 -17.75 -26.48
C TYR A 199 4.91 -16.43 -27.26
N GLY A 200 5.09 -16.47 -28.58
CA GLY A 200 5.06 -15.28 -29.45
C GLY A 200 6.43 -14.67 -29.76
N PRO A 201 6.52 -13.75 -30.73
CA PRO A 201 7.78 -13.25 -31.28
C PRO A 201 8.37 -12.07 -30.48
N GLY A 202 9.69 -12.08 -30.29
CA GLY A 202 10.45 -10.95 -29.73
C GLY A 202 9.84 -10.39 -28.44
N GLN A 203 9.70 -9.06 -28.38
CA GLN A 203 9.13 -8.31 -27.24
C GLN A 203 7.61 -8.50 -27.05
N LYS A 204 6.90 -9.03 -28.05
CA LYS A 204 5.49 -9.42 -27.92
C LYS A 204 5.33 -10.81 -27.32
N CYS A 205 6.34 -11.32 -26.62
CA CYS A 205 6.27 -12.60 -25.94
C CYS A 205 5.25 -12.53 -24.80
N LYS A 206 4.36 -13.51 -24.72
CA LYS A 206 3.36 -13.64 -23.66
C LYS A 206 3.69 -14.85 -22.82
N LEU A 207 3.50 -14.74 -21.51
CA LEU A 207 3.64 -15.87 -20.61
C LEU A 207 2.33 -16.66 -20.59
N GLN A 208 2.42 -17.97 -20.80
CA GLN A 208 1.27 -18.86 -20.78
C GLN A 208 1.40 -19.89 -19.68
N ILE A 209 0.25 -20.33 -19.16
CA ILE A 209 0.08 -21.34 -18.13
C ILE A 209 -0.86 -22.43 -18.64
N ARG A 210 -0.63 -23.68 -18.26
CA ARG A 210 -1.59 -24.76 -18.45
C ARG A 210 -1.52 -25.80 -17.35
N SER A 211 -2.61 -26.52 -17.12
CA SER A 211 -2.55 -27.81 -16.43
C SER A 211 -1.94 -28.89 -17.34
N GLY A 212 -1.31 -29.89 -16.74
CA GLY A 212 -0.68 -31.01 -17.44
C GLY A 212 -1.70 -32.01 -17.99
N ARG A 213 -2.93 -31.97 -17.47
CA ARG A 213 -4.09 -32.76 -17.86
C ARG A 213 -5.35 -31.93 -17.65
N ASP A 214 -6.46 -32.43 -18.18
CA ASP A 214 -7.78 -31.99 -17.80
C ASP A 214 -8.15 -32.55 -16.40
N TYR A 215 -8.57 -31.66 -15.50
CA TYR A 215 -9.07 -31.98 -14.15
C TYR A 215 -10.60 -32.13 -14.10
N GLY A 216 -11.27 -31.85 -15.21
CA GLY A 216 -12.72 -31.87 -15.38
C GLY A 216 -13.38 -30.52 -15.09
N ASP A 217 -14.70 -30.52 -15.26
CA ASP A 217 -15.51 -29.31 -15.16
C ASP A 217 -15.39 -28.63 -13.79
N ASN A 218 -15.41 -27.30 -13.82
CA ASN A 218 -15.34 -26.42 -12.65
C ASN A 218 -14.05 -26.53 -11.82
N ILE A 219 -12.97 -27.11 -12.35
CA ILE A 219 -11.65 -27.04 -11.74
C ILE A 219 -10.83 -25.94 -12.40
N PHE A 220 -10.21 -25.10 -11.57
CA PHE A 220 -9.40 -23.97 -12.02
C PHE A 220 -7.95 -24.10 -11.55
N VAL A 221 -7.03 -23.66 -12.39
CA VAL A 221 -5.68 -23.30 -11.99
C VAL A 221 -5.71 -21.88 -11.43
N CYS A 222 -5.57 -21.76 -10.11
CA CYS A 222 -5.45 -20.48 -9.43
C CYS A 222 -3.98 -20.07 -9.39
N PHE A 223 -3.68 -18.81 -9.69
CA PHE A 223 -2.31 -18.31 -9.67
C PHE A 223 -2.20 -16.92 -9.06
N GLN A 224 -1.01 -16.63 -8.54
CA GLN A 224 -0.59 -15.32 -8.08
C GLN A 224 0.80 -15.00 -8.64
N ILE A 225 1.01 -13.75 -9.06
CA ILE A 225 2.22 -13.29 -9.71
C ILE A 225 2.76 -12.08 -8.95
N THR A 226 4.07 -12.13 -8.66
CA THR A 226 4.84 -11.04 -8.09
C THR A 226 5.87 -10.58 -9.13
N ASP A 227 5.92 -9.29 -9.42
CA ASP A 227 7.01 -8.69 -10.20
C ASP A 227 8.26 -8.60 -9.32
N LEU A 228 9.38 -9.12 -9.80
CA LEU A 228 10.67 -9.12 -9.11
C LEU A 228 11.57 -7.98 -9.59
N TRP A 229 11.24 -7.30 -10.70
CA TRP A 229 12.10 -6.28 -11.30
C TRP A 229 11.29 -5.13 -11.92
N LYS A 230 11.28 -3.98 -11.23
CA LYS A 230 10.52 -2.79 -11.63
C LYS A 230 11.17 -2.01 -12.79
N ASP A 231 12.50 -1.95 -12.84
CA ASP A 231 13.24 -1.16 -13.84
C ASP A 231 13.34 -1.89 -15.19
N TYR A 232 12.21 -1.96 -15.89
CA TYR A 232 12.10 -2.74 -17.13
C TYR A 232 12.99 -2.21 -18.28
N ARG A 233 13.48 -0.96 -18.21
CA ARG A 233 14.40 -0.39 -19.20
C ARG A 233 15.87 -0.46 -18.79
N MET A 234 16.15 -0.79 -17.53
CA MET A 234 17.47 -0.69 -16.91
C MET A 234 17.97 0.77 -16.83
N ASP A 235 17.05 1.73 -16.70
CA ASP A 235 17.35 3.16 -16.69
C ASP A 235 18.24 3.53 -15.50
N ALA A 236 18.05 2.88 -14.34
CA ALA A 236 18.88 3.12 -13.15
C ALA A 236 20.33 2.65 -13.33
N SER A 237 20.60 1.79 -14.31
CA SER A 237 21.95 1.30 -14.61
C SER A 237 22.69 2.19 -15.62
N ASP A 238 21.99 3.08 -16.34
CA ASP A 238 22.62 4.02 -17.29
C ASP A 238 23.08 5.28 -16.55
N ARG A 239 24.41 5.45 -16.42
CA ARG A 239 25.03 6.64 -15.82
C ARG A 239 24.70 7.96 -16.54
N ARG A 240 24.08 7.91 -17.74
CA ARG A 240 23.60 9.11 -18.43
C ARG A 240 22.25 9.60 -17.91
N ASN A 241 21.49 8.75 -17.21
CA ASN A 241 20.18 9.09 -16.63
C ASN A 241 20.24 9.59 -15.18
N THR A 242 21.40 9.48 -14.51
CA THR A 242 21.58 9.92 -13.10
C THR A 242 21.66 11.44 -12.89
N PHE A 243 21.46 12.25 -13.93
CA PHE A 243 21.50 13.72 -13.82
C PHE A 243 20.18 14.37 -13.37
N ASN A 244 19.09 13.61 -13.17
CA ASN A 244 17.75 14.16 -12.89
C ASN A 244 17.12 13.65 -11.57
N GLN A 245 17.91 13.23 -10.58
CA GLN A 245 17.38 12.91 -9.24
C GLN A 245 18.23 13.58 -8.15
N GLU A 246 17.99 14.88 -7.93
CA GLU A 246 18.13 15.55 -6.63
C GLU A 246 16.74 15.88 -6.10
#